data_AF-A0A7J4R055-F1
#
_entry.id   AF-A0A7J4R055-F1
#
_cell.length_a   1.000
_cell.length_b   1.000
_cell.length_c   1.000
_cell.angle_alpha   90.00
_cell.angle_beta   90.00
_cell.angle_gamma   90.00
#
_symmetry.space_group_name_H-M   'P 1'
#
loop_
_entity.id
_entity.type
_entity.pdbx_description
1 polymer ?
#
loop_
_entity_poly.entity_id
_entity_poly.type
_entity_poly.pdbx_seq_one_letter_code
_entity_poly.pdbx_strand_id
1 'polypeptide(L)'
;MRVNMFNQENTQLEIEFLNRKEVQTILWNSLELNIPPTVYPPREDTDLLDQVLAGITPFGSKRLLEIGSGSGAVSIAAAMRGWTVHACDINPYAVAATQHNAKKAGVEVNASEGGIGPIESTDSIQAWSPGTYDVVVWNMPYIPAEEIEGNLLGPLEEAALVDTHPEGLLSVFARWMANNTLTKMNGTALLVCRGHVGHRRSIDVLRQHGLAARIVRSTTFEDNEDIYVVAVWHPFVTSRHHKLREIDSTNAELLRGTYNAGDSLVATIQTSGRGRHGHDWQDHPESFKGSWVVDSKQLRSITPKQQLFVAQEINAALQFKEEHNSLLSTKWPNDLLLRTEDEEMWSKYGGILFQSYSKGDEQRVVLGIGMNVKQDSLNTGQGSIEDVGIHLSSSELFPILHAVVASLFEVKHPTIATLPRGEINMDSLLRNCFYRNQMHTVERVSSHELMLVSEENERQVVTDDVRISWTDLHPQ
;
A
#
# COMPACT_ATOMS: atom_id res chain seq x y z
N MET A 1 24.22 4.57 12.87
CA MET A 1 24.89 5.82 13.30
C MET A 1 24.37 6.89 12.34
N ARG A 2 23.64 7.92 12.80
CA ARG A 2 23.03 8.89 11.87
C ARG A 2 24.13 9.60 11.09
N VAL A 3 24.10 9.50 9.77
CA VAL A 3 24.99 10.27 8.89
C VAL A 3 24.65 11.75 9.10
N ASN A 4 25.56 12.51 9.71
CA ASN A 4 25.36 13.94 9.90
C ASN A 4 25.64 14.68 8.58
N MET A 5 24.64 14.69 7.69
CA MET A 5 24.72 15.24 6.33
C MET A 5 24.92 16.77 6.33
N PHE A 6 24.36 17.49 7.32
CA PHE A 6 24.46 18.94 7.44
C PHE A 6 25.64 19.34 8.34
N ASN A 7 26.86 19.07 7.88
CA ASN A 7 28.09 19.47 8.55
C ASN A 7 28.90 20.49 7.72
N GLN A 8 29.92 21.10 8.33
CA GLN A 8 30.72 22.15 7.69
C GLN A 8 31.45 21.66 6.44
N GLU A 9 31.97 20.43 6.44
CA GLU A 9 32.71 19.85 5.31
C GLU A 9 31.80 19.62 4.11
N ASN A 10 30.64 18.97 4.31
CA ASN A 10 29.65 18.75 3.25
C ASN A 10 29.09 20.07 2.70
N THR A 11 28.91 21.07 3.57
CA THR A 11 28.47 22.41 3.14
C THR A 11 29.53 23.07 2.25
N GLN A 12 30.81 22.90 2.56
CA GLN A 12 31.91 23.41 1.74
C GLN A 12 31.99 22.70 0.39
N LEU A 13 31.80 21.37 0.35
CA LEU A 13 31.75 20.59 -0.88
C LEU A 13 30.62 21.03 -1.81
N GLU A 14 29.42 21.25 -1.26
CA GLU A 14 28.27 21.80 -1.99
C GLU A 14 28.60 23.17 -2.62
N ILE A 15 29.22 24.08 -1.87
CA ILE A 15 29.64 25.41 -2.38
C ILE A 15 30.67 25.26 -3.50
N GLU A 16 31.64 24.35 -3.36
CA GLU A 16 32.63 24.10 -4.42
C GLU A 16 31.97 23.51 -5.67
N PHE A 17 31.00 22.62 -5.50
CA PHE A 17 30.26 22.01 -6.60
C PHE A 17 29.46 23.04 -7.40
N LEU A 18 28.71 23.91 -6.70
CA LEU A 18 27.96 25.03 -7.30
C LEU A 18 28.86 25.99 -8.09
N ASN A 19 30.10 26.21 -7.63
CA ASN A 19 31.04 27.11 -8.30
C ASN A 19 31.81 26.47 -9.46
N ARG A 20 31.89 25.14 -9.53
CA ARG A 20 32.72 24.42 -10.52
C ARG A 20 31.93 23.87 -11.71
N LYS A 21 30.63 23.60 -11.56
CA LYS A 21 29.82 23.01 -12.62
C LYS A 21 28.96 24.04 -13.33
N GLU A 22 28.91 23.94 -14.65
CA GLU A 22 28.02 24.73 -15.49
C GLU A 22 26.65 24.07 -15.60
N VAL A 23 25.64 24.87 -15.97
CA VAL A 23 24.29 24.40 -16.29
C VAL A 23 24.36 23.44 -17.48
N GLN A 24 23.76 22.26 -17.35
CA GLN A 24 23.66 21.29 -18.44
C GLN A 24 22.34 21.46 -19.18
N THR A 25 22.34 21.30 -20.50
CA THR A 25 21.11 21.25 -21.30
C THR A 25 20.83 19.80 -21.66
N ILE A 26 19.65 19.30 -21.28
CA ILE A 26 19.20 17.93 -21.54
C ILE A 26 17.92 17.98 -22.37
N LEU A 27 17.77 17.09 -23.34
CA LEU A 27 16.53 16.88 -24.07
C LEU A 27 15.78 15.68 -23.48
N TRP A 28 14.63 15.92 -22.86
CA TRP A 28 13.78 14.88 -22.25
C TRP A 28 12.36 14.99 -22.81
N ASN A 29 11.84 13.93 -23.44
CA ASN A 29 10.49 13.93 -24.05
C ASN A 29 10.19 15.16 -24.93
N SER A 30 11.18 15.60 -25.72
CA SER A 30 11.12 16.83 -26.56
C SER A 30 11.15 18.15 -25.80
N LEU A 31 11.31 18.13 -24.47
CA LEU A 31 11.56 19.30 -23.63
C LEU A 31 13.06 19.54 -23.50
N GLU A 32 13.51 20.74 -23.88
CA GLU A 32 14.90 21.16 -23.68
C GLU A 32 15.03 21.82 -22.29
N LEU A 33 15.56 21.06 -21.34
CA LEU A 33 15.65 21.44 -19.92
C LEU A 33 17.06 21.92 -19.58
N ASN A 34 17.13 23.04 -18.87
CA ASN A 34 18.35 23.54 -18.26
C ASN A 34 18.44 22.99 -16.83
N ILE A 35 19.50 22.26 -16.54
CA ILE A 35 19.77 21.59 -15.26
C ILE A 35 20.96 22.27 -14.58
N PRO A 36 20.71 23.15 -13.59
CA PRO A 36 21.79 23.69 -12.77
C PRO A 36 22.51 22.59 -11.97
N PRO A 37 23.71 22.87 -11.43
CA PRO A 37 24.33 21.97 -10.45
C PRO A 37 23.35 21.70 -9.28
N THR A 38 23.44 20.50 -8.71
CA THR A 38 22.67 20.04 -7.52
C THR A 38 21.17 19.83 -7.77
N VAL A 39 20.69 20.14 -8.99
CA VAL A 39 19.33 19.83 -9.43
C VAL A 39 19.30 18.46 -10.10
N TYR A 40 18.37 17.60 -9.66
CA TYR A 40 18.22 16.26 -10.22
C TYR A 40 17.74 16.31 -11.68
N PRO A 41 18.49 15.74 -12.64
CA PRO A 41 18.06 15.63 -14.03
C PRO A 41 16.97 14.54 -14.15
N PRO A 42 16.08 14.63 -15.15
CA PRO A 42 15.13 13.55 -15.40
C PRO A 42 15.88 12.26 -15.79
N ARG A 43 15.49 11.13 -15.18
CA ARG A 43 16.02 9.79 -15.45
C ARG A 43 14.88 8.78 -15.67
N GLU A 44 15.21 7.48 -15.63
CA GLU A 44 14.25 6.38 -15.83
C GLU A 44 13.10 6.40 -14.82
N ASP A 45 13.36 6.83 -13.58
CA ASP A 45 12.36 7.05 -12.53
C ASP A 45 11.33 8.14 -12.91
N THR A 46 11.82 9.21 -13.53
CA THR A 46 11.08 10.36 -14.00
C THR A 46 10.22 9.98 -15.21
N ASP A 47 10.79 9.19 -16.12
CA ASP A 47 10.06 8.58 -17.24
C ASP A 47 8.93 7.67 -16.74
N LEU A 48 9.21 6.86 -15.72
CA LEU A 48 8.23 5.92 -15.16
C LEU A 48 7.03 6.66 -14.57
N LEU A 49 7.28 7.72 -13.79
CA LEU A 49 6.25 8.56 -13.20
C LEU A 49 5.41 9.28 -14.28
N ASP A 50 6.07 9.92 -15.24
CA ASP A 50 5.39 10.66 -16.32
C ASP A 50 4.51 9.73 -17.17
N GLN A 51 4.97 8.51 -17.47
CA GLN A 51 4.19 7.54 -18.23
C GLN A 51 2.88 7.13 -17.51
N VAL A 52 2.90 6.99 -16.18
CA VAL A 52 1.68 6.70 -15.40
C VAL A 52 0.79 7.95 -15.34
N LEU A 53 1.37 9.12 -15.06
CA LEU A 53 0.63 10.38 -14.99
C LEU A 53 -0.03 10.74 -16.33
N ALA A 54 0.62 10.47 -17.46
CA ALA A 54 0.09 10.72 -18.80
C ALA A 54 -1.21 9.94 -19.09
N GLY A 55 -1.43 8.82 -18.38
CA GLY A 55 -2.68 8.08 -18.45
C GLY A 55 -3.82 8.70 -17.63
N ILE A 56 -3.57 9.72 -16.80
CA ILE A 56 -4.59 10.39 -15.98
C ILE A 56 -4.95 11.73 -16.62
N THR A 57 -6.15 11.80 -17.20
CA THR A 57 -6.68 13.05 -17.74
C THR A 57 -7.08 14.02 -16.62
N PRO A 58 -6.86 15.34 -16.77
CA PRO A 58 -7.29 16.33 -15.78
C PRO A 58 -8.76 16.19 -15.37
N PHE A 59 -9.01 16.11 -14.07
CA PHE A 59 -10.35 15.98 -13.47
C PHE A 59 -10.52 16.94 -12.30
N GLY A 60 -11.75 17.08 -11.80
CA GLY A 60 -12.04 17.94 -10.65
C GLY A 60 -11.68 19.41 -10.93
N SER A 61 -10.85 20.00 -10.07
CA SER A 61 -10.32 21.36 -10.29
C SER A 61 -9.06 21.41 -11.16
N LYS A 62 -8.61 20.27 -11.68
CA LYS A 62 -7.38 20.12 -12.47
C LYS A 62 -6.13 20.61 -11.73
N ARG A 63 -6.13 20.59 -10.40
CA ARG A 63 -5.00 21.02 -9.59
C ARG A 63 -4.07 19.83 -9.37
N LEU A 64 -2.82 19.98 -9.82
CA LEU A 64 -1.75 19.01 -9.59
C LEU A 64 -0.65 19.65 -8.74
N LEU A 65 -0.15 18.91 -7.74
CA LEU A 65 1.05 19.27 -6.99
C LEU A 65 2.16 18.28 -7.32
N GLU A 66 3.32 18.77 -7.73
CA GLU A 66 4.57 18.00 -7.71
C GLU A 66 5.37 18.36 -6.46
N ILE A 67 5.77 17.36 -5.68
CA ILE A 67 6.69 17.50 -4.55
C ILE A 67 8.07 17.04 -5.03
N GLY A 68 9.11 17.83 -4.78
CA GLY A 68 10.46 17.56 -5.27
C GLY A 68 10.56 17.76 -6.78
N SER A 69 10.19 18.94 -7.28
CA SER A 69 10.10 19.20 -8.72
C SER A 69 11.41 19.07 -9.50
N GLY A 70 12.56 19.19 -8.85
CA GLY A 70 13.87 19.05 -9.48
C GLY A 70 14.01 19.96 -10.71
N SER A 71 14.21 19.33 -11.86
CA SER A 71 14.31 20.01 -13.17
C SER A 71 13.01 20.66 -13.68
N GLY A 72 11.87 20.29 -13.10
CA GLY A 72 10.53 20.66 -13.55
C GLY A 72 9.97 19.80 -14.68
N ALA A 73 10.65 18.71 -15.07
CA ALA A 73 10.27 17.87 -16.20
C ALA A 73 8.80 17.39 -16.15
N VAL A 74 8.41 16.75 -15.04
CA VAL A 74 7.05 16.22 -14.84
C VAL A 74 6.03 17.35 -14.70
N SER A 75 6.34 18.40 -13.92
CA SER A 75 5.51 19.61 -13.82
C SER A 75 5.17 20.22 -15.19
N ILE A 76 6.18 20.40 -16.05
CA ILE A 76 6.01 21.00 -17.38
C ILE A 76 5.17 20.09 -18.27
N ALA A 77 5.47 18.79 -18.27
CA ALA A 77 4.72 17.81 -19.05
C ALA A 77 3.26 17.70 -18.58
N ALA A 78 3.00 17.80 -17.27
CA ALA A 78 1.65 17.86 -16.72
C ALA A 78 0.92 19.15 -17.14
N ALA A 79 1.58 20.31 -17.08
CA ALA A 79 1.01 21.58 -17.51
C ALA A 79 0.64 21.56 -19.00
N MET A 80 1.49 20.99 -19.86
CA MET A 80 1.19 20.77 -21.29
C MET A 80 -0.03 19.87 -21.53
N ARG A 81 -0.34 18.98 -20.59
CA ARG A 81 -1.53 18.11 -20.62
C ARG A 81 -2.78 18.76 -19.99
N GLY A 82 -2.70 20.04 -19.61
CA GLY A 82 -3.84 20.84 -19.17
C GLY A 82 -4.10 20.83 -17.66
N TRP A 83 -3.11 20.42 -16.86
CA TRP A 83 -3.15 20.57 -15.41
C TRP A 83 -2.79 22.02 -15.00
N THR A 84 -3.43 22.52 -13.94
CA THR A 84 -2.95 23.68 -13.19
C THR A 84 -1.92 23.19 -12.18
N VAL A 85 -0.65 23.40 -12.49
CA VAL A 85 0.47 22.77 -11.77
C VAL A 85 1.04 23.72 -10.73
N HIS A 86 1.06 23.23 -9.49
CA HIS A 86 1.89 23.75 -8.43
C HIS A 86 3.04 22.78 -8.20
N ALA A 87 4.19 23.31 -7.83
CA ALA A 87 5.40 22.54 -7.60
C ALA A 87 6.08 23.03 -6.32
N CYS A 88 6.76 22.15 -5.62
CA CYS A 88 7.68 22.56 -4.58
C CYS A 88 8.96 21.76 -4.60
N ASP A 89 10.02 22.38 -4.09
CA ASP A 89 11.29 21.72 -3.87
C ASP A 89 11.97 22.36 -2.66
N ILE A 90 12.75 21.58 -1.92
CA ILE A 90 13.57 22.13 -0.83
C ILE A 90 14.85 22.77 -1.35
N ASN A 91 15.27 22.42 -2.58
CA ASN A 91 16.39 23.03 -3.27
C ASN A 91 15.93 24.30 -4.02
N PRO A 92 16.38 25.51 -3.62
CA PRO A 92 15.98 26.75 -4.31
C PRO A 92 16.44 26.79 -5.77
N TYR A 93 17.52 26.10 -6.14
CA TYR A 93 17.97 25.99 -7.53
C TYR A 93 17.02 25.13 -8.38
N ALA A 94 16.39 24.12 -7.79
CA ALA A 94 15.37 23.31 -8.45
C ALA A 94 14.08 24.12 -8.70
N VAL A 95 13.68 24.96 -7.73
CA VAL A 95 12.55 25.90 -7.92
C VAL A 95 12.85 26.86 -9.07
N ALA A 96 14.04 27.47 -9.09
CA ALA A 96 14.45 28.38 -10.16
C ALA A 96 14.54 27.67 -11.53
N ALA A 97 15.08 26.44 -11.56
CA ALA A 97 15.15 25.62 -12.77
C ALA A 97 13.75 25.30 -13.31
N THR A 98 12.84 24.86 -12.44
CA THR A 98 11.46 24.54 -12.80
C THR A 98 10.75 25.75 -13.41
N GLN A 99 10.85 26.93 -12.78
CA GLN A 99 10.25 28.16 -13.30
C GLN A 99 10.87 28.58 -14.65
N HIS A 100 12.20 28.50 -14.78
CA HIS A 100 12.91 28.83 -16.01
C HIS A 100 12.52 27.90 -17.16
N ASN A 101 12.55 26.60 -16.92
CA ASN A 101 12.22 25.58 -17.91
C ASN A 101 10.74 25.64 -18.32
N ALA A 102 9.81 25.91 -17.38
CA ALA A 102 8.40 26.11 -17.69
C ALA A 102 8.19 27.31 -18.62
N LYS A 103 8.83 28.45 -18.32
CA LYS A 103 8.79 29.65 -19.17
C LYS A 103 9.34 29.37 -20.57
N LYS A 104 10.46 28.65 -20.66
CA LYS A 104 11.08 28.25 -21.93
C LYS A 104 10.16 27.34 -22.76
N ALA A 105 9.44 26.45 -22.09
CA ALA A 105 8.46 25.53 -22.69
C ALA A 105 7.09 26.17 -22.99
N GLY A 106 6.90 27.45 -22.62
CA GLY A 106 5.65 28.18 -22.90
C GLY A 106 4.47 27.79 -22.03
N VAL A 107 4.71 27.24 -20.83
CA VAL A 107 3.68 26.84 -19.86
C VAL A 107 3.86 27.54 -18.52
N GLU A 108 2.80 27.54 -17.70
CA GLU A 108 2.82 28.09 -16.35
C GLU A 108 2.94 26.96 -15.32
N VAL A 109 3.92 27.08 -14.42
CA VAL A 109 4.10 26.21 -13.25
C VAL A 109 4.35 27.11 -12.05
N ASN A 110 3.51 27.01 -11.02
CA ASN A 110 3.67 27.76 -9.79
C ASN A 110 4.59 26.99 -8.82
N ALA A 111 5.90 27.21 -8.95
CA ALA A 111 6.91 26.56 -8.11
C ALA A 111 7.35 27.44 -6.93
N SER A 112 7.46 26.86 -5.74
CA SER A 112 7.90 27.53 -4.51
C SER A 112 8.83 26.65 -3.67
N GLU A 113 9.69 27.25 -2.85
CA GLU A 113 10.48 26.49 -1.88
C GLU A 113 9.57 25.82 -0.83
N GLY A 114 9.84 24.56 -0.52
CA GLY A 114 9.12 23.79 0.49
C GLY A 114 9.00 22.31 0.18
N GLY A 115 8.42 21.56 1.12
CA GLY A 115 8.23 20.12 0.99
C GLY A 115 7.70 19.51 2.27
N ILE A 116 7.60 18.19 2.27
CA ILE A 116 7.12 17.42 3.42
C ILE A 116 8.26 17.29 4.44
N GLY A 117 8.34 18.21 5.41
CA GLY A 117 9.33 18.17 6.52
C GLY A 117 9.18 19.32 7.54
N PRO A 118 9.83 19.18 8.72
CA PRO A 118 9.20 18.66 9.94
C PRO A 118 7.99 19.50 10.43
N ILE A 119 7.05 18.82 11.09
CA ILE A 119 5.78 19.37 11.63
C ILE A 119 6.03 20.50 12.65
N GLU A 120 7.20 20.53 13.27
CA GLU A 120 7.59 21.57 14.21
C GLU A 120 8.10 22.81 13.47
N SER A 121 7.17 23.72 13.16
CA SER A 121 7.54 25.11 12.88
C SER A 121 8.20 25.68 14.14
N THR A 122 9.49 25.99 14.07
CA THR A 122 10.02 27.02 14.95
C THR A 122 9.33 28.34 14.58
N ASP A 123 9.16 29.26 15.54
CA ASP A 123 8.45 30.54 15.35
C ASP A 123 8.97 31.39 14.15
N SER A 124 10.11 31.01 13.58
CA SER A 124 10.80 31.68 12.47
C SER A 124 10.52 31.13 11.06
N ILE A 125 9.92 29.94 10.90
CA ILE A 125 9.70 29.33 9.58
C ILE A 125 8.20 29.06 9.39
N GLN A 126 7.59 29.72 8.40
CA GLN A 126 6.21 29.46 8.03
C GLN A 126 6.09 27.99 7.58
N ALA A 127 5.23 27.23 8.25
CA ALA A 127 4.95 25.85 7.87
C ALA A 127 4.48 25.78 6.41
N TRP A 128 5.08 24.88 5.63
CA TRP A 128 4.66 24.62 4.26
C TRP A 128 3.18 24.20 4.26
N SER A 129 2.36 24.86 3.45
CA SER A 129 0.91 24.61 3.41
C SER A 129 0.42 24.72 1.96
N PRO A 130 0.52 23.63 1.19
CA PRO A 130 0.26 23.68 -0.25
C PRO A 130 -1.25 23.70 -0.56
N GLY A 131 -2.11 23.40 0.41
CA GLY A 131 -3.55 23.16 0.19
C GLY A 131 -3.81 21.78 -0.42
N THR A 132 -5.03 21.55 -0.93
CA THR A 132 -5.45 20.25 -1.46
C THR A 132 -5.52 20.20 -2.97
N TYR A 133 -5.11 19.06 -3.53
CA TYR A 133 -4.98 18.84 -4.98
C TYR A 133 -5.81 17.65 -5.46
N ASP A 134 -6.18 17.66 -6.73
CA ASP A 134 -6.84 16.51 -7.38
C ASP A 134 -5.82 15.38 -7.60
N VAL A 135 -4.59 15.75 -7.99
CA VAL A 135 -3.45 14.82 -8.10
C VAL A 135 -2.23 15.38 -7.35
N VAL A 136 -1.55 14.52 -6.60
CA VAL A 136 -0.21 14.80 -6.05
C VAL A 136 0.77 13.83 -6.70
N VAL A 137 1.94 14.29 -7.13
CA VAL A 137 3.01 13.42 -7.61
C VAL A 137 4.28 13.68 -6.84
N TRP A 138 5.04 12.63 -6.58
CA TRP A 138 6.33 12.75 -5.91
C TRP A 138 7.26 11.64 -6.40
N ASN A 139 8.32 12.01 -7.11
CA ASN A 139 9.48 11.14 -7.25
C ASN A 139 10.26 11.21 -5.93
N MET A 140 10.05 10.25 -5.03
CA MET A 140 10.55 10.36 -3.65
C MET A 140 12.06 10.19 -3.62
N PRO A 141 12.78 10.90 -2.73
CA PRO A 141 14.10 10.42 -2.32
C PRO A 141 13.88 9.11 -1.52
N TYR A 142 14.23 7.98 -2.13
CA TYR A 142 13.88 6.64 -1.65
C TYR A 142 15.08 5.80 -1.19
N ILE A 143 16.31 6.34 -1.28
CA ILE A 143 17.53 5.66 -0.82
C ILE A 143 17.65 5.85 0.70
N PRO A 144 17.72 4.77 1.51
CA PRO A 144 17.95 4.89 2.95
C PRO A 144 19.31 5.53 3.26
N ALA A 145 19.35 6.43 4.25
CA ALA A 145 20.57 7.13 4.63
C ALA A 145 21.71 6.20 5.07
N GLU A 146 21.40 5.00 5.55
CA GLU A 146 22.39 3.99 5.97
C GLU A 146 23.11 3.32 4.78
N GLU A 147 22.51 3.34 3.58
CA GLU A 147 23.09 2.73 2.38
C GLU A 147 24.12 3.63 1.69
N ILE A 148 24.26 4.86 2.16
CA ILE A 148 25.19 5.82 1.56
C ILE A 148 26.55 5.67 2.22
N GLU A 149 27.43 4.97 1.53
CA GLU A 149 28.83 4.86 1.89
C GLU A 149 29.67 5.95 1.22
N GLY A 150 30.44 6.73 1.99
CA GLY A 150 31.53 7.56 1.46
C GLY A 150 31.33 9.09 1.50
N ASN A 151 31.92 9.77 0.50
CA ASN A 151 31.96 11.23 0.39
C ASN A 151 30.64 11.75 -0.20
N LEU A 152 29.78 12.29 0.66
CA LEU A 152 28.55 12.98 0.28
C LEU A 152 28.89 14.17 -0.63
N LEU A 153 28.12 14.37 -1.70
CA LEU A 153 28.37 15.47 -2.63
C LEU A 153 27.91 16.83 -2.06
N GLY A 154 26.90 16.80 -1.19
CA GLY A 154 26.42 17.95 -0.43
C GLY A 154 24.92 17.85 -0.09
N PRO A 155 24.42 18.65 0.85
CA PRO A 155 23.07 18.43 1.39
C PRO A 155 21.93 18.56 0.39
N LEU A 156 22.06 19.37 -0.67
CA LEU A 156 20.97 19.56 -1.65
C LEU A 156 20.96 18.46 -2.71
N GLU A 157 22.13 17.98 -3.13
CA GLU A 157 22.24 16.87 -4.07
C GLU A 157 21.74 15.56 -3.44
N GLU A 158 22.11 15.31 -2.18
CA GLU A 158 21.63 14.13 -1.46
C GLU A 158 20.13 14.22 -1.12
N ALA A 159 19.60 15.41 -0.85
CA ALA A 159 18.16 15.57 -0.61
C ALA A 159 17.26 15.14 -1.78
N ALA A 160 17.82 15.07 -3.00
CA ALA A 160 17.10 14.56 -4.17
C ALA A 160 16.97 13.02 -4.19
N LEU A 161 17.81 12.30 -3.44
CA LEU A 161 17.93 10.84 -3.51
C LEU A 161 17.62 10.15 -2.18
N VAL A 162 17.93 10.81 -1.06
CA VAL A 162 18.09 10.18 0.24
C VAL A 162 16.93 10.46 1.17
N ASP A 163 16.32 9.39 1.70
CA ASP A 163 15.39 9.50 2.81
C ASP A 163 16.18 9.73 4.11
N THR A 164 16.23 10.99 4.52
CA THR A 164 16.89 11.43 5.76
C THR A 164 15.92 11.57 6.94
N HIS A 165 14.62 11.31 6.73
CA HIS A 165 13.62 11.53 7.77
C HIS A 165 13.63 10.37 8.77
N PRO A 166 13.71 10.62 10.11
CA PRO A 166 13.78 9.55 11.11
C PRO A 166 12.62 8.54 11.09
N GLU A 167 11.43 8.98 10.66
CA GLU A 167 10.23 8.14 10.51
C GLU A 167 10.05 7.56 9.09
N GLY A 168 10.94 7.91 8.16
CA GLY A 168 10.81 7.68 6.73
C GLY A 168 9.81 8.63 6.05
N LEU A 169 10.19 9.23 4.93
CA LEU A 169 9.38 10.20 4.19
C LEU A 169 8.05 9.62 3.70
N LEU A 170 8.00 8.32 3.40
CA LEU A 170 6.76 7.65 3.02
C LEU A 170 5.73 7.66 4.16
N SER A 171 6.16 7.45 5.41
CA SER A 171 5.28 7.54 6.58
C SER A 171 4.80 8.97 6.83
N VAL A 172 5.69 9.96 6.61
CA VAL A 172 5.31 11.39 6.73
C VAL A 172 4.29 11.75 5.66
N PHE A 173 4.52 11.34 4.41
CA PHE A 173 3.57 11.50 3.31
C PHE A 173 2.20 10.92 3.66
N ALA A 174 2.19 9.67 4.16
CA ALA A 174 0.98 8.97 4.52
C ALA A 174 0.16 9.73 5.56
N ARG A 175 0.81 10.30 6.58
CA ARG A 175 0.13 11.14 7.60
C ARG A 175 -0.48 12.40 7.01
N TRP A 176 0.25 13.11 6.15
CA TRP A 176 -0.28 14.31 5.50
C TRP A 176 -1.49 14.00 4.62
N MET A 177 -1.41 12.92 3.83
CA MET A 177 -2.53 12.42 3.06
C MET A 177 -3.71 12.04 3.95
N ALA A 178 -3.51 11.21 4.97
CA ALA A 178 -4.57 10.77 5.89
C ALA A 178 -5.28 11.93 6.60
N ASN A 179 -4.57 13.04 6.85
CA ASN A 179 -5.11 14.26 7.44
C ASN A 179 -5.76 15.23 6.44
N ASN A 180 -5.89 14.85 5.17
CA ASN A 180 -6.50 15.64 4.10
C ASN A 180 -5.81 17.00 3.84
N THR A 181 -4.50 17.07 4.05
CA THR A 181 -3.72 18.31 3.86
C THR A 181 -3.01 18.39 2.51
N LEU A 182 -2.96 17.28 1.74
CA LEU A 182 -2.30 17.21 0.42
C LEU A 182 -3.25 16.94 -0.73
N THR A 183 -4.08 15.90 -0.65
CA THR A 183 -5.08 15.63 -1.68
C THR A 183 -6.47 15.99 -1.19
N LYS A 184 -7.37 16.23 -2.13
CA LYS A 184 -8.80 16.14 -1.85
C LYS A 184 -9.15 14.69 -1.52
N MET A 185 -10.24 14.48 -0.77
CA MET A 185 -10.74 13.13 -0.46
C MET A 185 -10.82 12.23 -1.70
N ASN A 186 -11.38 12.73 -2.81
CA ASN A 186 -11.50 11.97 -4.06
C ASN A 186 -10.26 12.05 -4.97
N GLY A 187 -9.19 12.73 -4.55
CA GLY A 187 -7.94 12.83 -5.27
C GLY A 187 -7.11 11.54 -5.21
N THR A 188 -5.97 11.57 -5.87
CA THR A 188 -5.01 10.46 -5.95
C THR A 188 -3.59 11.00 -5.85
N ALA A 189 -2.69 10.28 -5.21
CA ALA A 189 -1.26 10.53 -5.32
C ALA A 189 -0.54 9.46 -6.15
N LEU A 190 0.53 9.83 -6.85
CA LEU A 190 1.46 8.91 -7.52
C LEU A 190 2.85 9.10 -6.92
N LEU A 191 3.41 8.04 -6.35
CA LEU A 191 4.71 8.05 -5.70
C LEU A 191 5.66 7.15 -6.45
N VAL A 192 6.87 7.62 -6.76
CA VAL A 192 7.98 6.72 -7.10
C VAL A 192 8.69 6.35 -5.80
N CYS A 193 8.79 5.06 -5.52
CA CYS A 193 9.51 4.55 -4.35
C CYS A 193 10.03 3.14 -4.59
N ARG A 194 10.91 2.66 -3.71
CA ARG A 194 11.28 1.24 -3.64
C ARG A 194 10.09 0.37 -3.21
N GLY A 195 10.20 -0.94 -3.42
CA GLY A 195 9.16 -1.90 -3.05
C GLY A 195 8.98 -2.06 -1.54
N HIS A 196 10.05 -1.77 -0.79
CA HIS A 196 10.09 -1.89 0.67
C HIS A 196 10.75 -0.66 1.32
N VAL A 197 10.35 -0.40 2.55
CA VAL A 197 11.01 0.53 3.49
C VAL A 197 11.37 -0.27 4.73
N GLY A 198 12.65 -0.63 4.87
CA GLY A 198 13.08 -1.64 5.82
C GLY A 198 12.41 -2.98 5.52
N HIS A 199 11.80 -3.61 6.53
CA HIS A 199 11.10 -4.90 6.39
C HIS A 199 9.67 -4.78 5.82
N ARG A 200 9.10 -3.57 5.71
CA ARG A 200 7.70 -3.36 5.29
C ARG A 200 7.60 -3.08 3.81
N ARG A 201 6.57 -3.62 3.16
CA ARG A 201 6.21 -3.19 1.79
C ARG A 201 5.75 -1.74 1.81
N SER A 202 6.17 -0.95 0.83
CA SER A 202 5.80 0.48 0.73
C SER A 202 4.28 0.71 0.70
N ILE A 203 3.54 -0.18 0.01
CA ILE A 203 2.07 -0.13 0.00
C ILE A 203 1.44 -0.39 1.38
N ASP A 204 2.07 -1.19 2.23
CA ASP A 204 1.55 -1.51 3.56
C ASP A 204 1.83 -0.39 4.56
N VAL A 205 2.94 0.34 4.40
CA VAL A 205 3.15 1.61 5.14
C VAL A 205 1.98 2.56 4.90
N LEU A 206 1.49 2.67 3.66
CA LEU A 206 0.34 3.51 3.31
C LEU A 206 -0.98 2.96 3.87
N ARG A 207 -1.21 1.64 3.75
CA ARG A 207 -2.43 0.98 4.27
C ARG A 207 -2.52 1.04 5.79
N GLN A 208 -1.40 0.96 6.50
CA GLN A 208 -1.32 1.14 7.95
C GLN A 208 -1.78 2.55 8.39
N HIS A 209 -1.70 3.55 7.51
CA HIS A 209 -2.26 4.89 7.71
C HIS A 209 -3.70 5.04 7.19
N GLY A 210 -4.36 3.95 6.80
CA GLY A 210 -5.73 3.96 6.29
C GLY A 210 -5.87 4.43 4.84
N LEU A 211 -4.79 4.46 4.07
CA LEU A 211 -4.81 4.85 2.65
C LEU A 211 -4.77 3.61 1.75
N ALA A 212 -5.64 3.56 0.75
CA ALA A 212 -5.55 2.55 -0.28
C ALA A 212 -4.31 2.81 -1.14
N ALA A 213 -3.61 1.74 -1.51
CA ALA A 213 -2.37 1.82 -2.27
C ALA A 213 -2.25 0.66 -3.26
N ARG A 214 -1.82 0.96 -4.48
CA ARG A 214 -1.60 -0.04 -5.52
C ARG A 214 -0.36 0.31 -6.34
N ILE A 215 0.51 -0.67 -6.53
CA ILE A 215 1.57 -0.60 -7.54
C ILE A 215 0.90 -0.51 -8.91
N VAL A 216 1.14 0.57 -9.64
CA VAL A 216 0.62 0.75 -11.01
C VAL A 216 1.64 0.31 -12.03
N ARG A 217 2.92 0.50 -11.73
CA ARG A 217 4.03 0.14 -12.58
C ARG A 217 5.28 -0.14 -11.76
N SER A 218 6.17 -0.96 -12.28
CA SER A 218 7.52 -1.15 -11.75
C SER A 218 8.54 -1.20 -12.89
N THR A 219 9.79 -0.96 -12.55
CA THR A 219 10.95 -1.30 -13.39
C THR A 219 12.08 -1.77 -12.49
N THR A 220 12.90 -2.68 -13.01
CA THR A 220 14.09 -3.19 -12.34
C THR A 220 15.32 -2.59 -13.02
N PHE A 221 16.22 -2.02 -12.24
CA PHE A 221 17.49 -1.47 -12.72
C PHE A 221 18.55 -2.56 -12.90
N GLU A 222 19.69 -2.20 -13.50
CA GLU A 222 20.79 -3.13 -13.81
C GLU A 222 21.43 -3.77 -12.56
N ASP A 223 21.32 -3.11 -11.41
CA ASP A 223 21.75 -3.58 -10.10
C ASP A 223 20.72 -4.46 -9.37
N ASN A 224 19.61 -4.79 -10.05
CA ASN A 224 18.44 -5.49 -9.50
C ASN A 224 17.65 -4.69 -8.45
N GLU A 225 17.79 -3.37 -8.44
CA GLU A 225 16.90 -2.53 -7.64
C GLU A 225 15.55 -2.35 -8.36
N ASP A 226 14.46 -2.69 -7.67
CA ASP A 226 13.11 -2.43 -8.17
C ASP A 226 12.59 -1.08 -7.67
N ILE A 227 12.20 -0.22 -8.61
CA ILE A 227 11.41 0.97 -8.33
C ILE A 227 9.97 0.81 -8.82
N TYR A 228 9.06 1.45 -8.11
CA TYR A 228 7.62 1.31 -8.29
C TYR A 228 6.97 2.67 -8.38
N VAL A 229 5.98 2.80 -9.26
CA VAL A 229 4.98 3.87 -9.18
C VAL A 229 3.78 3.34 -8.41
N VAL A 230 3.58 3.86 -7.20
CA VAL A 230 2.47 3.52 -6.32
C VAL A 230 1.40 4.60 -6.42
N ALA A 231 0.18 4.21 -6.80
CA ALA A 231 -1.00 5.06 -6.67
C ALA A 231 -1.58 4.95 -5.26
N VAL A 232 -1.94 6.09 -4.66
CA VAL A 232 -2.46 6.20 -3.30
C VAL A 232 -3.75 7.02 -3.28
N TRP A 233 -4.77 6.58 -2.55
CA TRP A 233 -6.03 7.33 -2.43
C TRP A 233 -6.75 7.03 -1.12
N HIS A 234 -7.70 7.91 -0.76
CA HIS A 234 -8.63 7.63 0.34
C HIS A 234 -9.63 6.54 -0.09
N PRO A 235 -9.74 5.43 0.67
CA PRO A 235 -10.66 4.34 0.37
C PRO A 235 -12.12 4.80 0.24
N PHE A 236 -12.80 4.36 -0.81
CA PHE A 236 -14.27 4.36 -0.96
C PHE A 236 -14.99 5.64 -0.48
N VAL A 237 -14.45 6.81 -0.85
CA VAL A 237 -14.85 8.14 -0.34
C VAL A 237 -16.34 8.44 -0.43
N THR A 238 -17.04 7.89 -1.42
CA THR A 238 -18.48 8.12 -1.63
C THR A 238 -19.37 7.04 -1.01
N SER A 239 -18.78 6.01 -0.43
CA SER A 239 -19.48 4.85 0.10
C SER A 239 -19.90 5.04 1.55
N ARG A 240 -20.88 4.25 1.99
CA ARG A 240 -21.42 4.31 3.35
C ARG A 240 -20.79 3.24 4.22
N HIS A 241 -20.41 3.64 5.44
CA HIS A 241 -19.89 2.73 6.45
C HIS A 241 -20.88 2.63 7.61
N HIS A 242 -21.49 1.45 7.76
CA HIS A 242 -22.47 1.16 8.78
C HIS A 242 -21.79 0.53 9.99
N LYS A 243 -22.12 1.00 11.20
CA LYS A 243 -21.71 0.38 12.45
C LYS A 243 -22.95 0.00 13.25
N LEU A 244 -23.13 -1.29 13.50
CA LEU A 244 -24.27 -1.81 14.24
C LEU A 244 -23.78 -2.46 15.53
N ARG A 245 -24.60 -2.38 16.58
CA ARG A 245 -24.27 -3.05 17.84
C ARG A 245 -24.43 -4.57 17.69
N GLU A 246 -25.54 -5.00 17.11
CA GLU A 246 -25.91 -6.41 17.04
C GLU A 246 -26.63 -6.70 15.72
N ILE A 247 -26.33 -7.84 15.11
CA ILE A 247 -26.94 -8.31 13.86
C ILE A 247 -26.88 -9.83 13.77
N ASP A 248 -27.62 -10.45 12.85
CA ASP A 248 -27.48 -11.88 12.56
C ASP A 248 -26.14 -12.15 11.86
N SER A 249 -25.92 -11.55 10.69
CA SER A 249 -24.66 -11.65 9.95
C SER A 249 -24.40 -10.41 9.10
N THR A 250 -23.19 -9.86 9.22
CA THR A 250 -22.76 -8.70 8.43
C THR A 250 -22.80 -9.00 6.93
N ASN A 251 -22.37 -10.20 6.52
CA ASN A 251 -22.48 -10.63 5.12
C ASN A 251 -23.94 -10.79 4.69
N ALA A 252 -24.76 -11.45 5.51
CA ALA A 252 -26.15 -11.72 5.14
C ALA A 252 -26.94 -10.41 4.98
N GLU A 253 -26.67 -9.41 5.82
CA GLU A 253 -27.28 -8.10 5.71
C GLU A 253 -26.93 -7.40 4.41
N LEU A 254 -25.63 -7.32 4.08
CA LEU A 254 -25.17 -6.70 2.83
C LEU A 254 -25.68 -7.45 1.59
N LEU A 255 -25.86 -8.77 1.67
CA LEU A 255 -26.45 -9.57 0.59
C LEU A 255 -27.94 -9.34 0.42
N ARG A 256 -28.71 -9.05 1.49
CA ARG A 256 -30.16 -8.85 1.44
C ARG A 256 -30.55 -7.40 1.13
N GLY A 257 -29.83 -6.41 1.66
CA GLY A 257 -30.17 -4.99 1.55
C GLY A 257 -29.82 -4.35 0.19
N THR A 258 -29.95 -3.03 0.08
CA THR A 258 -29.59 -2.28 -1.15
C THR A 258 -28.35 -1.43 -0.89
N TYR A 259 -27.21 -1.93 -1.36
CA TYR A 259 -25.89 -1.36 -1.10
C TYR A 259 -25.09 -1.22 -2.40
N ASN A 260 -24.22 -0.22 -2.44
CA ASN A 260 -23.32 0.02 -3.57
C ASN A 260 -21.95 -0.62 -3.33
N ALA A 261 -21.19 -0.85 -4.41
CA ALA A 261 -19.80 -1.28 -4.27
C ALA A 261 -19.02 -0.29 -3.39
N GLY A 262 -18.28 -0.83 -2.42
CA GLY A 262 -17.56 -0.08 -1.40
C GLY A 262 -18.35 0.22 -0.12
N ASP A 263 -19.69 0.08 -0.12
CA ASP A 263 -20.46 0.16 1.13
C ASP A 263 -19.98 -0.96 2.08
N SER A 264 -19.87 -0.65 3.36
CA SER A 264 -19.36 -1.58 4.37
C SER A 264 -20.20 -1.60 5.63
N LEU A 265 -20.12 -2.70 6.38
CA LEU A 265 -20.83 -2.90 7.63
C LEU A 265 -19.94 -3.60 8.65
N VAL A 266 -19.83 -3.02 9.84
CA VAL A 266 -19.17 -3.62 11.01
C VAL A 266 -20.19 -3.83 12.12
N ALA A 267 -20.10 -4.96 12.83
CA ALA A 267 -20.95 -5.26 13.98
C ALA A 267 -20.13 -5.56 15.24
N THR A 268 -20.64 -5.17 16.41
CA THR A 268 -20.04 -5.60 17.69
C THR A 268 -20.42 -7.05 18.02
N ILE A 269 -21.65 -7.47 17.73
CA ILE A 269 -22.17 -8.82 18.02
C ILE A 269 -22.83 -9.40 16.76
N GLN A 270 -22.49 -10.65 16.44
CA GLN A 270 -23.19 -11.47 15.44
C GLN A 270 -23.88 -12.67 16.10
N THR A 271 -25.19 -12.84 15.88
CA THR A 271 -25.93 -13.98 16.45
C THR A 271 -25.98 -15.20 15.53
N SER A 272 -25.61 -15.04 14.25
CA SER A 272 -25.64 -16.10 13.23
C SER A 272 -24.56 -15.89 12.16
N GLY A 273 -23.37 -15.46 12.59
CA GLY A 273 -22.20 -15.39 11.72
C GLY A 273 -21.84 -16.76 11.15
N ARG A 274 -21.23 -16.78 9.96
CA ARG A 274 -20.83 -18.02 9.28
C ARG A 274 -19.39 -17.94 8.81
N GLY A 275 -18.71 -19.07 8.85
CA GLY A 275 -17.49 -19.35 8.11
C GLY A 275 -17.78 -20.10 6.81
N ARG A 276 -16.72 -20.61 6.19
CA ARG A 276 -16.83 -21.47 5.00
C ARG A 276 -17.58 -22.78 5.31
N HIS A 277 -18.14 -23.37 4.26
CA HIS A 277 -18.92 -24.62 4.32
C HIS A 277 -20.10 -24.58 5.31
N GLY A 278 -20.53 -23.39 5.72
CA GLY A 278 -21.61 -23.20 6.68
C GLY A 278 -21.22 -23.41 8.14
N HIS A 279 -19.92 -23.53 8.46
CA HIS A 279 -19.46 -23.56 9.85
C HIS A 279 -19.89 -22.30 10.60
N ASP A 280 -20.19 -22.45 11.89
CA ASP A 280 -20.58 -21.32 12.73
C ASP A 280 -19.37 -20.43 13.00
N TRP A 281 -19.53 -19.13 12.75
CA TRP A 281 -18.60 -18.15 13.28
C TRP A 281 -18.91 -17.98 14.76
N GLN A 282 -17.94 -18.32 15.61
CA GLN A 282 -18.07 -18.13 17.04
C GLN A 282 -17.86 -16.65 17.34
N ASP A 283 -18.90 -16.00 17.84
CA ASP A 283 -18.87 -14.58 18.16
C ASP A 283 -18.13 -14.34 19.47
N HIS A 284 -17.03 -13.58 19.41
CA HIS A 284 -16.34 -13.07 20.58
C HIS A 284 -16.48 -11.54 20.64
N PRO A 285 -16.81 -10.93 21.79
CA PRO A 285 -17.11 -9.48 21.89
C PRO A 285 -16.01 -8.57 21.33
N GLU A 286 -14.75 -8.96 21.51
CA GLU A 286 -13.58 -8.19 21.09
C GLU A 286 -13.05 -8.60 19.71
N SER A 287 -13.79 -9.41 18.94
CA SER A 287 -13.43 -9.71 17.55
C SER A 287 -13.91 -8.64 16.58
N PHE A 288 -13.09 -8.34 15.58
CA PHE A 288 -13.47 -7.56 14.43
C PHE A 288 -14.36 -8.38 13.49
N LYS A 289 -15.51 -7.80 13.11
CA LYS A 289 -16.53 -8.43 12.27
C LYS A 289 -16.99 -7.42 11.23
N GLY A 290 -16.36 -7.45 10.06
CA GLY A 290 -16.57 -6.45 9.01
C GLY A 290 -16.88 -7.09 7.66
N SER A 291 -17.74 -6.45 6.89
CA SER A 291 -18.07 -6.86 5.53
C SER A 291 -18.10 -5.68 4.57
N TRP A 292 -17.77 -5.93 3.31
CA TRP A 292 -17.76 -4.95 2.23
C TRP A 292 -18.49 -5.50 1.00
N VAL A 293 -19.30 -4.66 0.37
CA VAL A 293 -19.83 -4.94 -0.96
C VAL A 293 -18.74 -4.68 -1.99
N VAL A 294 -18.49 -5.68 -2.83
CA VAL A 294 -17.44 -5.65 -3.84
C VAL A 294 -18.06 -5.55 -5.22
N ASP A 295 -17.43 -4.83 -6.16
CA ASP A 295 -17.94 -4.71 -7.52
C ASP A 295 -17.92 -6.08 -8.23
N SER A 296 -19.10 -6.64 -8.47
CA SER A 296 -19.28 -7.94 -9.12
C SER A 296 -18.74 -7.97 -10.55
N LYS A 297 -18.61 -6.82 -11.23
CA LYS A 297 -18.01 -6.74 -12.56
C LYS A 297 -16.52 -7.08 -12.55
N GLN A 298 -15.83 -6.81 -11.44
CA GLN A 298 -14.43 -7.20 -11.24
C GLN A 298 -14.28 -8.65 -10.78
N LEU A 299 -15.33 -9.20 -10.16
CA LEU A 299 -15.35 -10.52 -9.56
C LEU A 299 -16.30 -11.48 -10.29
N ARG A 300 -16.04 -11.73 -11.59
CA ARG A 300 -16.82 -12.67 -12.41
C ARG A 300 -16.90 -14.08 -11.81
N SER A 301 -15.84 -14.51 -11.14
CA SER A 301 -15.82 -15.71 -10.31
C SER A 301 -15.01 -15.46 -9.05
N ILE A 302 -15.48 -16.05 -7.95
CA ILE A 302 -14.85 -16.05 -6.63
C ILE A 302 -14.17 -17.41 -6.48
N THR A 303 -12.84 -17.40 -6.35
CA THR A 303 -12.04 -18.62 -6.25
C THR A 303 -11.36 -18.72 -4.88
N PRO A 304 -11.12 -19.93 -4.36
CA PRO A 304 -10.36 -20.13 -3.11
C PRO A 304 -9.03 -19.38 -3.08
N LYS A 305 -8.26 -19.35 -4.19
CA LYS A 305 -7.03 -18.56 -4.33
C LYS A 305 -7.22 -17.08 -4.00
N GLN A 306 -8.35 -16.49 -4.36
CA GLN A 306 -8.59 -15.09 -4.06
C GLN A 306 -8.83 -14.84 -2.57
N GLN A 307 -9.50 -15.77 -1.89
CA GLN A 307 -9.68 -15.64 -0.45
C GLN A 307 -8.33 -15.73 0.27
N LEU A 308 -7.44 -16.63 -0.21
CA LEU A 308 -6.08 -16.74 0.32
C LEU A 308 -5.29 -15.47 0.04
N PHE A 309 -5.38 -14.92 -1.17
CA PHE A 309 -4.70 -13.69 -1.53
C PHE A 309 -5.15 -12.50 -0.65
N VAL A 310 -6.46 -12.37 -0.40
CA VAL A 310 -6.96 -11.36 0.56
C VAL A 310 -6.40 -11.59 1.96
N ALA A 311 -6.34 -12.85 2.43
CA ALA A 311 -5.76 -13.18 3.73
C ALA A 311 -4.28 -12.78 3.82
N GLN A 312 -3.49 -13.03 2.76
CA GLN A 312 -2.08 -12.66 2.70
C GLN A 312 -1.88 -11.14 2.71
N GLU A 313 -2.71 -10.40 1.98
CA GLU A 313 -2.64 -8.94 1.95
C GLU A 313 -3.03 -8.31 3.30
N ILE A 314 -3.95 -8.94 4.04
CA ILE A 314 -4.28 -8.52 5.42
C ILE A 314 -3.11 -8.80 6.35
N ASN A 315 -2.52 -10.00 6.32
CA ASN A 315 -1.35 -10.34 7.13
C ASN A 315 -0.19 -9.35 6.90
N ALA A 316 0.14 -9.08 5.63
CA ALA A 316 1.22 -8.18 5.28
C ALA A 316 0.95 -6.74 5.78
N ALA A 317 -0.29 -6.26 5.71
CA ALA A 317 -0.66 -4.96 6.27
C ALA A 317 -0.51 -4.88 7.81
N LEU A 318 -0.56 -6.01 8.51
CA LEU A 318 -0.42 -6.10 9.97
C LEU A 318 1.04 -6.32 10.44
N GLN A 319 2.00 -6.44 9.52
CA GLN A 319 3.43 -6.54 9.84
C GLN A 319 4.03 -5.17 10.19
N PHE A 320 3.66 -4.62 11.35
CA PHE A 320 4.20 -3.36 11.86
C PHE A 320 5.69 -3.46 12.24
N LYS A 321 6.12 -4.61 12.76
CA LYS A 321 7.49 -4.90 13.16
C LYS A 321 8.05 -6.08 12.38
N GLU A 322 9.37 -6.16 12.28
CA GLU A 322 10.07 -7.22 11.53
C GLU A 322 9.78 -8.61 12.09
N GLU A 323 9.68 -8.73 13.42
CA GLU A 323 9.32 -9.98 14.12
C GLU A 323 7.97 -10.56 13.64
N HIS A 324 7.01 -9.72 13.23
CA HIS A 324 5.70 -10.20 12.75
C HIS A 324 5.80 -11.04 11.46
N ASN A 325 6.91 -10.97 10.72
CA ASN A 325 7.12 -11.75 9.50
C ASN A 325 7.20 -13.26 9.78
N SER A 326 7.71 -13.66 10.95
CA SER A 326 7.80 -15.08 11.35
C SER A 326 6.64 -15.54 12.24
N LEU A 327 5.86 -14.59 12.77
CA LEU A 327 4.74 -14.82 13.70
C LEU A 327 3.37 -14.82 13.03
N LEU A 328 3.25 -14.32 11.80
CA LEU A 328 2.00 -14.30 11.02
C LEU A 328 2.10 -15.17 9.77
N SER A 329 1.09 -16.01 9.53
CA SER A 329 1.00 -16.87 8.35
C SER A 329 -0.44 -17.05 7.90
N THR A 330 -0.64 -17.69 6.76
CA THR A 330 -1.97 -18.00 6.21
C THR A 330 -2.10 -19.49 5.99
N LYS A 331 -3.32 -20.01 6.02
CA LYS A 331 -3.61 -21.39 5.63
C LYS A 331 -4.65 -21.40 4.54
N TRP A 332 -4.40 -22.22 3.52
CA TRP A 332 -5.36 -22.40 2.45
C TRP A 332 -6.71 -22.88 3.03
N PRO A 333 -7.83 -22.29 2.60
CA PRO A 333 -7.93 -21.33 1.50
C PRO A 333 -8.10 -19.87 1.95
N ASN A 334 -8.22 -19.59 3.24
CA ASN A 334 -8.71 -18.30 3.71
C ASN A 334 -8.39 -17.97 5.17
N ASP A 335 -7.66 -18.83 5.86
CA ASP A 335 -7.45 -18.71 7.30
C ASP A 335 -6.23 -17.83 7.57
N LEU A 336 -6.38 -16.96 8.57
CA LEU A 336 -5.32 -16.13 9.12
C LEU A 336 -4.77 -16.84 10.36
N LEU A 337 -3.46 -17.05 10.39
CA LEU A 337 -2.76 -17.79 11.43
C LEU A 337 -1.72 -16.91 12.11
N LEU A 338 -1.50 -17.17 13.39
CA LEU A 338 -0.41 -16.61 14.17
C LEU A 338 0.19 -17.65 15.11
N ARG A 339 1.36 -17.36 15.64
CA ARG A 339 1.99 -18.08 16.76
C ARG A 339 2.86 -17.12 17.55
N THR A 340 3.13 -17.43 18.81
CA THR A 340 4.13 -16.70 19.60
C THR A 340 5.54 -17.27 19.35
N GLU A 341 6.59 -16.56 19.78
CA GLU A 341 7.99 -17.01 19.59
C GLU A 341 8.28 -18.36 20.25
N ASP A 342 7.57 -18.67 21.35
CA ASP A 342 7.76 -19.88 22.15
C ASP A 342 6.87 -21.06 21.69
N GLU A 343 5.99 -20.84 20.71
CA GLU A 343 5.03 -21.85 20.24
C GLU A 343 5.44 -22.47 18.90
N GLU A 344 5.46 -23.80 18.87
CA GLU A 344 5.69 -24.55 17.62
C GLU A 344 4.46 -24.56 16.70
N MET A 345 3.26 -24.50 17.30
CA MET A 345 1.98 -24.68 16.61
C MET A 345 1.31 -23.35 16.28
N TRP A 346 0.71 -23.27 15.10
CA TRP A 346 -0.08 -22.14 14.64
C TRP A 346 -1.49 -22.16 15.22
N SER A 347 -1.97 -21.00 15.63
CA SER A 347 -3.33 -20.74 16.08
C SER A 347 -4.08 -19.90 15.06
N LYS A 348 -5.36 -20.18 14.87
CA LYS A 348 -6.20 -19.40 13.95
C LYS A 348 -6.71 -18.16 14.65
N TYR A 349 -6.46 -16.99 14.08
CA TYR A 349 -6.97 -15.73 14.62
C TYR A 349 -8.01 -15.07 13.71
N GLY A 350 -8.24 -15.58 12.50
CA GLY A 350 -9.28 -15.01 11.64
C GLY A 350 -9.50 -15.78 10.36
N GLY A 351 -10.40 -15.27 9.54
CA GLY A 351 -10.70 -15.85 8.24
C GLY A 351 -11.46 -14.94 7.29
N ILE A 352 -11.32 -15.26 6.01
CA ILE A 352 -11.94 -14.53 4.90
C ILE A 352 -13.11 -15.32 4.32
N LEU A 353 -14.25 -14.67 4.11
CA LEU A 353 -15.42 -15.30 3.51
C LEU A 353 -16.04 -14.44 2.42
N PHE A 354 -15.95 -14.89 1.18
CA PHE A 354 -16.78 -14.35 0.12
C PHE A 354 -18.12 -15.06 0.04
N GLN A 355 -19.18 -14.30 -0.17
CA GLN A 355 -20.50 -14.81 -0.53
C GLN A 355 -21.06 -14.00 -1.68
N SER A 356 -21.84 -14.65 -2.55
CA SER A 356 -22.49 -13.99 -3.66
C SER A 356 -23.99 -14.28 -3.68
N TYR A 357 -24.73 -13.31 -4.19
CA TYR A 357 -26.14 -13.43 -4.50
C TYR A 357 -26.33 -13.11 -5.98
N SER A 358 -27.09 -13.96 -6.68
CA SER A 358 -27.40 -13.79 -8.09
C SER A 358 -28.88 -14.08 -8.31
N LYS A 359 -29.64 -13.07 -8.73
CA LYS A 359 -31.06 -13.20 -9.11
C LYS A 359 -31.36 -12.34 -10.33
N GLY A 360 -31.65 -12.98 -11.46
CA GLY A 360 -31.81 -12.27 -12.73
C GLY A 360 -30.50 -11.57 -13.12
N ASP A 361 -30.57 -10.28 -13.43
CA ASP A 361 -29.39 -9.46 -13.77
C ASP A 361 -28.68 -8.88 -12.54
N GLU A 362 -29.25 -9.05 -11.35
CA GLU A 362 -28.66 -8.55 -10.12
C GLU A 362 -27.61 -9.54 -9.59
N GLN A 363 -26.35 -9.10 -9.56
CA GLN A 363 -25.25 -9.81 -8.93
C GLN A 363 -24.59 -8.96 -7.85
N ARG A 364 -24.52 -9.50 -6.65
CA ARG A 364 -23.84 -8.89 -5.51
C ARG A 364 -22.79 -9.84 -4.98
N VAL A 365 -21.61 -9.31 -4.67
CA VAL A 365 -20.53 -10.03 -4.02
C VAL A 365 -20.23 -9.29 -2.73
N VAL A 366 -20.15 -10.04 -1.63
CA VAL A 366 -19.81 -9.52 -0.31
C VAL A 366 -18.59 -10.25 0.21
N LEU A 367 -17.60 -9.47 0.63
CA LEU A 367 -16.39 -9.92 1.31
C LEU A 367 -16.56 -9.71 2.81
N GLY A 368 -16.54 -10.78 3.59
CA GLY A 368 -16.50 -10.76 5.05
C GLY A 368 -15.11 -11.06 5.59
N ILE A 369 -14.72 -10.33 6.63
CA ILE A 369 -13.48 -10.50 7.39
C ILE A 369 -13.86 -10.60 8.87
N GLY A 370 -13.53 -11.75 9.47
CA GLY A 370 -13.65 -12.00 10.90
C GLY A 370 -12.27 -12.21 11.51
N MET A 371 -11.92 -11.46 12.56
CA MET A 371 -10.60 -11.53 13.21
C MET A 371 -10.72 -11.35 14.72
N ASN A 372 -10.06 -12.21 15.48
CA ASN A 372 -9.88 -12.09 16.91
C ASN A 372 -8.83 -11.03 17.20
N VAL A 373 -9.23 -9.95 17.87
CA VAL A 373 -8.33 -8.84 18.19
C VAL A 373 -7.69 -9.02 19.56
N LYS A 374 -8.47 -9.51 20.53
CA LYS A 374 -8.01 -9.77 21.89
C LYS A 374 -8.22 -11.21 22.34
N GLN A 375 -7.43 -11.63 23.31
CA GLN A 375 -7.48 -12.89 24.02
C GLN A 375 -8.59 -12.83 25.08
N ASP A 376 -9.84 -12.91 24.63
CA ASP A 376 -11.00 -13.03 25.52
C ASP A 376 -11.86 -14.23 25.10
N SER A 377 -11.98 -15.20 26.00
CA SER A 377 -12.87 -16.35 25.86
C SER A 377 -12.65 -17.19 24.59
N LEU A 378 -11.43 -17.17 24.05
CA LEU A 378 -11.04 -17.94 22.87
C LEU A 378 -10.91 -19.44 23.19
N ASN A 379 -11.31 -20.28 22.23
CA ASN A 379 -11.19 -21.72 22.35
C ASN A 379 -9.76 -22.20 22.06
N THR A 380 -9.45 -23.44 22.46
CA THR A 380 -8.16 -24.07 22.10
C THR A 380 -7.93 -24.01 20.59
N GLY A 381 -6.72 -23.60 20.19
CA GLY A 381 -6.34 -23.43 18.78
C GLY A 381 -6.79 -22.12 18.13
N GLN A 382 -7.50 -21.26 18.86
CA GLN A 382 -7.76 -19.88 18.46
C GLN A 382 -6.73 -18.96 19.11
N GLY A 383 -6.24 -17.99 18.32
CA GLY A 383 -5.33 -16.94 18.78
C GLY A 383 -5.93 -15.56 18.52
N SER A 384 -5.23 -14.53 18.95
CA SER A 384 -5.57 -13.12 18.78
C SER A 384 -4.35 -12.31 18.37
N ILE A 385 -4.52 -11.24 17.60
CA ILE A 385 -3.37 -10.45 17.12
C ILE A 385 -2.58 -9.79 18.28
N GLU A 386 -3.16 -9.62 19.46
CA GLU A 386 -2.41 -9.15 20.64
C GLU A 386 -1.39 -10.18 21.17
N ASP A 387 -1.56 -11.48 20.89
CA ASP A 387 -0.60 -12.52 21.26
C ASP A 387 0.77 -12.29 20.61
N VAL A 388 0.79 -11.60 19.46
CA VAL A 388 2.02 -11.22 18.73
C VAL A 388 2.35 -9.72 18.91
N GLY A 389 1.78 -9.08 19.94
CA GLY A 389 2.08 -7.69 20.29
C GLY A 389 1.41 -6.62 19.43
N ILE A 390 0.40 -6.98 18.62
CA ILE A 390 -0.39 -6.02 17.83
C ILE A 390 -1.59 -5.57 18.67
N HIS A 391 -1.45 -4.43 19.35
CA HIS A 391 -2.50 -3.86 20.19
C HIS A 391 -3.32 -2.82 19.43
N LEU A 392 -4.31 -3.28 18.64
CA LEU A 392 -5.27 -2.42 17.95
C LEU A 392 -6.67 -2.66 18.50
N SER A 393 -7.51 -1.63 18.54
CA SER A 393 -8.96 -1.81 18.69
C SER A 393 -9.62 -2.15 17.36
N SER A 394 -10.85 -2.67 17.39
CA SER A 394 -11.66 -2.86 16.16
C SER A 394 -11.84 -1.57 15.35
N SER A 395 -11.87 -0.40 16.01
CA SER A 395 -11.94 0.91 15.34
C SER A 395 -10.64 1.32 14.66
N GLU A 396 -9.48 0.96 15.22
CA GLU A 396 -8.17 1.24 14.62
C GLU A 396 -7.82 0.24 13.52
N LEU A 397 -8.33 -1.00 13.63
CA LEU A 397 -8.18 -2.03 12.61
C LEU A 397 -9.03 -1.74 11.36
N PHE A 398 -10.21 -1.12 11.53
CA PHE A 398 -11.11 -0.84 10.40
C PHE A 398 -10.45 -0.03 9.26
N PRO A 399 -9.79 1.13 9.50
CA PRO A 399 -9.13 1.88 8.43
C PRO A 399 -8.09 1.06 7.66
N ILE A 400 -7.33 0.19 8.33
CA ILE A 400 -6.30 -0.65 7.71
C ILE A 400 -6.94 -1.68 6.80
N LEU A 401 -7.93 -2.43 7.31
CA LEU A 401 -8.66 -3.41 6.51
C LEU A 401 -9.42 -2.75 5.37
N HIS A 402 -10.00 -1.56 5.61
CA HIS A 402 -10.69 -0.79 4.59
C HIS A 402 -9.75 -0.36 3.47
N ALA A 403 -8.53 0.07 3.80
CA ALA A 403 -7.47 0.38 2.86
C ALA A 403 -7.02 -0.85 2.06
N VAL A 404 -6.86 -2.02 2.70
CA VAL A 404 -6.56 -3.28 2.00
C VAL A 404 -7.67 -3.64 1.01
N VAL A 405 -8.93 -3.63 1.44
CA VAL A 405 -10.09 -3.94 0.58
C VAL A 405 -10.18 -2.97 -0.61
N ALA A 406 -10.00 -1.67 -0.37
CA ALA A 406 -9.98 -0.68 -1.45
C ALA A 406 -8.81 -0.89 -2.41
N SER A 407 -7.61 -1.15 -1.88
CA SER A 407 -6.42 -1.44 -2.68
C SER A 407 -6.67 -2.61 -3.65
N LEU A 408 -7.43 -3.61 -3.22
CA LEU A 408 -7.74 -4.81 -4.00
C LEU A 408 -8.92 -4.64 -4.96
N PHE A 409 -9.96 -3.92 -4.56
CA PHE A 409 -11.26 -3.97 -5.26
C PHE A 409 -11.88 -2.62 -5.61
N GLU A 410 -11.32 -1.49 -5.16
CA GLU A 410 -11.82 -0.19 -5.59
C GLU A 410 -11.34 0.13 -7.01
N VAL A 411 -12.29 0.49 -7.88
CA VAL A 411 -12.03 1.12 -9.17
C VAL A 411 -11.79 2.61 -8.95
N LYS A 412 -10.55 3.00 -8.62
CA LYS A 412 -10.22 4.41 -8.40
C LYS A 412 -10.19 5.22 -9.70
N HIS A 413 -9.50 4.70 -10.72
CA HIS A 413 -9.36 5.33 -12.04
C HIS A 413 -9.05 4.24 -13.08
N PRO A 414 -9.46 4.35 -14.36
CA PRO A 414 -9.15 3.33 -15.38
C PRO A 414 -7.66 2.99 -15.51
N THR A 415 -6.78 4.00 -15.39
CA THR A 415 -5.30 3.86 -15.42
C THR A 415 -4.75 3.19 -14.17
N ILE A 416 -5.46 3.30 -13.06
CA ILE A 416 -5.19 2.57 -11.81
C ILE A 416 -6.10 1.34 -11.84
N ALA A 417 -5.95 0.52 -12.89
CA ALA A 417 -6.72 -0.69 -13.03
C ALA A 417 -6.46 -1.62 -11.83
N THR A 418 -7.42 -2.45 -11.48
CA THR A 418 -7.17 -3.57 -10.57
C THR A 418 -6.21 -4.51 -11.26
N LEU A 419 -4.96 -4.59 -10.77
CA LEU A 419 -3.99 -5.57 -11.24
C LEU A 419 -4.58 -6.98 -11.19
N PRO A 420 -4.12 -7.92 -12.04
CA PRO A 420 -4.55 -9.31 -11.93
C PRO A 420 -4.24 -9.83 -10.52
N ARG A 421 -5.25 -10.45 -9.91
CA ARG A 421 -5.27 -11.10 -8.59
C ARG A 421 -3.90 -11.73 -8.31
N GLY A 422 -3.12 -11.12 -7.40
CA GLY A 422 -1.68 -11.29 -7.30
C GLY A 422 -1.19 -12.72 -7.07
N GLU A 423 0.12 -12.87 -7.16
CA GLU A 423 0.78 -14.15 -6.86
C GLU A 423 0.66 -14.46 -5.36
N ILE A 424 0.51 -15.75 -5.06
CA ILE A 424 0.47 -16.21 -3.67
C ILE A 424 1.90 -16.26 -3.18
N ASN A 425 2.19 -15.56 -2.09
CA ASN A 425 3.48 -15.69 -1.42
C ASN A 425 3.52 -17.05 -0.71
N MET A 426 4.36 -17.96 -1.20
CA MET A 426 4.45 -19.30 -0.63
C MET A 426 5.15 -19.31 0.74
N ASP A 427 5.94 -18.29 1.07
CA ASP A 427 6.68 -18.21 2.34
C ASP A 427 5.76 -17.80 3.50
N SER A 428 4.66 -17.10 3.20
CA SER A 428 3.63 -16.74 4.19
C SER A 428 2.43 -17.69 4.20
N LEU A 429 2.59 -18.89 3.62
CA LEU A 429 1.58 -19.94 3.57
C LEU A 429 2.05 -21.11 4.45
N LEU A 430 1.15 -21.70 5.23
CA LEU A 430 1.39 -22.98 5.88
C LEU A 430 1.45 -24.06 4.80
N ARG A 431 2.56 -24.79 4.69
CA ARG A 431 2.82 -25.70 3.56
C ARG A 431 2.81 -27.18 3.92
N ASN A 432 3.15 -27.56 5.14
CA ASN A 432 3.30 -28.96 5.52
C ASN A 432 1.96 -29.56 5.96
N CYS A 433 1.63 -30.70 5.37
CA CYS A 433 0.35 -31.36 5.63
C CYS A 433 0.41 -32.88 5.40
N PHE A 434 -0.55 -33.58 5.99
CA PHE A 434 -0.89 -34.95 5.66
C PHE A 434 -2.06 -34.97 4.68
N TYR A 435 -1.88 -35.72 3.60
CA TYR A 435 -2.94 -36.07 2.66
C TYR A 435 -2.86 -37.57 2.37
N ARG A 436 -3.99 -38.28 2.56
CA ARG A 436 -4.06 -39.75 2.43
C ARG A 436 -3.01 -40.50 3.29
N ASN A 437 -2.83 -40.05 4.53
CA ASN A 437 -1.86 -40.61 5.50
C ASN A 437 -0.39 -40.54 5.06
N GLN A 438 -0.05 -39.68 4.10
CA GLN A 438 1.30 -39.42 3.65
C GLN A 438 1.62 -37.93 3.83
N MET A 439 2.87 -37.65 4.22
CA MET A 439 3.34 -36.28 4.37
C MET A 439 3.56 -35.64 3.00
N HIS A 440 3.11 -34.41 2.86
CA HIS A 440 3.23 -33.60 1.66
C HIS A 440 3.53 -32.14 2.03
N THR A 441 4.11 -31.42 1.07
CA THR A 441 4.29 -29.97 1.12
C THR A 441 3.50 -29.32 -0.02
N VAL A 442 2.87 -28.18 0.23
CA VAL A 442 2.25 -27.38 -0.83
C VAL A 442 3.35 -26.84 -1.76
N GLU A 443 3.34 -27.26 -3.01
CA GLU A 443 4.25 -26.82 -4.07
C GLU A 443 3.69 -25.61 -4.81
N ARG A 444 2.39 -25.61 -5.13
CA ARG A 444 1.76 -24.56 -5.94
C ARG A 444 0.30 -24.36 -5.59
N VAL A 445 -0.15 -23.11 -5.70
CA VAL A 445 -1.55 -22.70 -5.53
C VAL A 445 -2.15 -22.27 -6.87
N SER A 446 -3.20 -22.97 -7.30
CA SER A 446 -4.03 -22.61 -8.47
C SER A 446 -5.35 -21.98 -8.03
N SER A 447 -6.15 -21.48 -8.98
CA SER A 447 -7.40 -20.77 -8.66
C SER A 447 -8.33 -21.53 -7.71
N HIS A 448 -8.45 -22.85 -7.88
CA HIS A 448 -9.35 -23.72 -7.11
C HIS A 448 -8.66 -24.93 -6.46
N GLU A 449 -7.34 -25.08 -6.62
CA GLU A 449 -6.65 -26.33 -6.32
C GLU A 449 -5.27 -26.07 -5.70
N LEU A 450 -4.84 -26.99 -4.85
CA LEU A 450 -3.46 -27.11 -4.37
C LEU A 450 -2.74 -28.22 -5.15
N MET A 451 -1.48 -27.97 -5.49
CA MET A 451 -0.54 -29.00 -5.89
C MET A 451 0.33 -29.34 -4.69
N LEU A 452 0.22 -30.58 -4.23
CA LEU A 452 0.99 -31.14 -3.13
C LEU A 452 2.10 -32.01 -3.70
N VAL A 453 3.27 -32.01 -3.06
CA VAL A 453 4.40 -32.88 -3.39
C VAL A 453 4.80 -33.71 -2.17
N SER A 454 4.96 -35.03 -2.33
CA SER A 454 5.46 -35.91 -1.27
C SER A 454 6.99 -35.89 -1.20
N GLU A 455 7.57 -36.49 -0.16
CA GLU A 455 9.03 -36.68 -0.05
C GLU A 455 9.62 -37.51 -1.21
N GLU A 456 8.81 -38.38 -1.82
CA GLU A 456 9.18 -39.20 -2.98
C GLU A 456 9.00 -38.45 -4.33
N ASN A 457 8.75 -37.13 -4.29
CA ASN A 457 8.45 -36.27 -5.44
C ASN A 457 7.17 -36.65 -6.22
N GLU A 458 6.23 -37.36 -5.58
CA GLU A 458 4.93 -37.61 -6.18
C GLU A 458 4.04 -36.37 -6.04
N ARG A 459 3.42 -35.94 -7.15
CA ARG A 459 2.53 -34.77 -7.16
C ARG A 459 1.07 -35.19 -7.09
N GLN A 460 0.33 -34.56 -6.18
CA GLN A 460 -1.12 -34.74 -6.01
C GLN A 460 -1.84 -33.40 -6.20
N VAL A 461 -2.93 -33.39 -6.97
CA VAL A 461 -3.80 -32.22 -7.11
C VAL A 461 -4.99 -32.39 -6.17
N VAL A 462 -5.23 -31.39 -5.33
CA VAL A 462 -6.30 -31.41 -4.31
C VAL A 462 -7.22 -30.21 -4.51
N THR A 463 -8.51 -30.51 -4.71
CA THR A 463 -9.59 -29.52 -4.93
C THR A 463 -10.41 -29.25 -3.66
N ASP A 464 -10.34 -30.15 -2.68
CA ASP A 464 -11.11 -30.10 -1.43
C ASP A 464 -10.15 -30.09 -0.23
N ASP A 465 -10.21 -29.04 0.56
CA ASP A 465 -9.35 -28.81 1.72
C ASP A 465 -9.76 -29.65 2.96
N VAL A 466 -10.95 -30.25 2.96
CA VAL A 466 -11.46 -31.02 4.12
C VAL A 466 -10.66 -32.30 4.39
N ARG A 467 -9.93 -32.82 3.40
CA ARG A 467 -9.13 -34.06 3.51
C ARG A 467 -7.67 -33.81 3.86
N ILE A 468 -7.27 -32.56 4.06
CA ILE A 468 -5.92 -32.16 4.40
C ILE A 468 -5.84 -31.94 5.92
N SER A 469 -4.91 -32.63 6.57
CA SER A 469 -4.57 -32.36 7.97
C SER A 469 -3.24 -31.60 8.02
N TRP A 470 -3.20 -30.43 8.62
CA TRP A 470 -2.00 -29.60 8.67
C TRP A 470 -1.12 -29.99 9.87
N THR A 471 0.19 -30.10 9.69
CA THR A 471 1.09 -30.68 10.72
C THR A 471 1.30 -29.75 11.90
N ASP A 472 1.45 -28.46 11.62
CA ASP A 472 1.89 -27.47 12.61
C ASP A 472 0.71 -26.59 13.06
N LEU A 473 -0.53 -27.05 12.93
CA LEU A 473 -1.73 -26.28 13.23
C LEU A 473 -2.43 -26.88 14.46
N HIS A 474 -2.77 -26.04 15.45
CA HIS A 474 -3.57 -26.50 16.58
C HIS A 474 -4.86 -27.17 16.10
N PRO A 475 -5.31 -28.27 16.76
CA PRO A 475 -6.59 -28.88 16.47
C PRO A 475 -7.70 -27.85 16.52
N GLN A 476 -8.49 -27.74 15.43
CA GLN A 476 -9.57 -26.78 15.27
C GLN A 476 -10.93 -27.35 15.69
#